data_AF-A0A7W0MVE9-F1
#
_entry.id   AF-A0A7W0MVE9-F1
#
_cell.length_a   1.000
_cell.length_b   1.000
_cell.length_c   1.000
_cell.angle_alpha   90.00
_cell.angle_beta   90.00
_cell.angle_gamma   90.00
#
_symmetry.space_group_name_H-M   'P 1'
#
loop_
_entity.id
_entity.type
_entity.pdbx_description
1 polymer ?
#
loop_
_entity_poly.entity_id
_entity_poly.type
_entity_poly.pdbx_seq_one_letter_code
_entity_poly.pdbx_strand_id
1 'polypeptide(L)'
;MPVPDALRAWVSYVSAESRSALVGAGPSAGFEDYQRIWEETEGAHPLNRLLDLNLRTYLLDDLLPKADRMAMAHGLEVRSPFLDRELAELAFRLPPSARVRVGPRGMSLKRILKQAVADLLPDGLLDRPKQGFGIPLDRWFRTELAPLVEGMLCAPDARVAAHMSGEAVRAMADEHRRGAANHGHALWTLLTLETFLRREGW
;
A
#
# COMPACT_ATOMS: atom_id res chain seq x y z
N MET A 1 -7.85 12.81 17.78
CA MET A 1 -7.86 13.41 16.42
C MET A 1 -8.02 12.30 15.37
N PRO A 2 -8.82 12.45 14.30
CA PRO A 2 -8.93 11.41 13.27
C PRO A 2 -7.61 11.19 12.52
N VAL A 3 -7.42 9.98 11.97
CA VAL A 3 -6.35 9.70 10.99
C VAL A 3 -6.46 10.70 9.83
N PRO A 4 -5.36 11.33 9.40
CA PRO A 4 -5.39 12.33 8.32
C PRO A 4 -5.98 11.78 7.02
N ASP A 5 -6.83 12.55 6.36
CA ASP A 5 -7.48 12.16 5.10
C ASP A 5 -6.47 11.84 3.99
N ALA A 6 -5.33 12.54 3.96
CA ALA A 6 -4.26 12.25 3.02
C ALA A 6 -3.71 10.81 3.19
N LEU A 7 -3.64 10.31 4.44
CA LEU A 7 -3.23 8.93 4.68
C LEU A 7 -4.33 7.95 4.28
N ARG A 8 -5.60 8.26 4.60
CA ARG A 8 -6.76 7.45 4.20
C ARG A 8 -6.83 7.28 2.68
N ALA A 9 -6.63 8.38 1.95
CA ALA A 9 -6.58 8.37 0.50
C ALA A 9 -5.38 7.56 -0.03
N TRP A 10 -4.23 7.63 0.65
CA TRP A 10 -3.03 6.89 0.24
C TRP A 10 -3.16 5.37 0.41
N VAL A 11 -3.81 4.88 1.47
CA VAL A 11 -3.98 3.43 1.72
C VAL A 11 -5.26 2.85 1.10
N SER A 12 -6.15 3.66 0.54
CA SER A 12 -7.41 3.20 -0.06
C SER A 12 -7.33 3.22 -1.60
N TYR A 13 -7.37 2.04 -2.20
CA TYR A 13 -7.34 1.88 -3.67
C TYR A 13 -8.72 1.89 -4.34
N VAL A 14 -9.79 1.88 -3.54
CA VAL A 14 -11.18 1.94 -4.01
C VAL A 14 -11.80 3.23 -3.48
N SER A 15 -12.33 4.06 -4.37
CA SER A 15 -13.01 5.31 -3.99
C SER A 15 -14.28 5.01 -3.18
N ALA A 16 -14.78 5.99 -2.44
CA ALA A 16 -16.04 5.84 -1.70
C ALA A 16 -17.22 5.50 -2.63
N GLU A 17 -17.25 6.13 -3.81
CA GLU A 17 -18.25 5.87 -4.86
C GLU A 17 -18.17 4.44 -5.38
N SER A 18 -17.00 3.99 -5.83
CA SER A 18 -16.81 2.63 -6.33
C SER A 18 -17.08 1.58 -5.24
N ARG A 19 -16.73 1.88 -3.98
CA ARG A 19 -17.05 1.01 -2.85
C ARG A 19 -18.55 0.88 -2.65
N SER A 20 -19.29 1.99 -2.66
CA SER A 20 -20.74 2.00 -2.57
C SER A 20 -21.38 1.20 -3.71
N ALA A 21 -20.87 1.34 -4.94
CA ALA A 21 -21.34 0.55 -6.07
C ALA A 21 -21.07 -0.96 -5.92
N LEU A 22 -19.95 -1.34 -5.29
CA LEU A 22 -19.58 -2.74 -5.05
C LEU A 22 -20.41 -3.36 -3.92
N VAL A 23 -20.40 -2.77 -2.72
CA VAL A 23 -20.93 -3.40 -1.50
C VAL A 23 -22.20 -2.75 -0.94
N GLY A 24 -22.73 -1.73 -1.62
CA GLY A 24 -23.89 -0.96 -1.18
C GLY A 24 -23.54 0.11 -0.14
N ALA A 25 -24.58 0.82 0.33
CA ALA A 25 -24.47 1.83 1.38
C ALA A 25 -24.37 1.16 2.77
N GLY A 26 -23.16 0.79 3.17
CA GLY A 26 -22.85 0.29 4.51
C GLY A 26 -21.83 1.18 5.23
N PRO A 27 -21.68 1.05 6.56
CA PRO A 27 -20.60 1.73 7.26
C PRO A 27 -19.25 1.36 6.64
N SER A 28 -18.39 2.36 6.47
CA SER A 28 -17.01 2.14 6.02
C SER A 28 -16.22 1.44 7.13
N ALA A 29 -16.34 0.11 7.22
CA ALA A 29 -15.46 -0.71 8.03
C ALA A 29 -14.05 -0.78 7.41
N GLY A 30 -13.03 -0.97 8.25
CA GLY A 30 -11.66 -1.27 7.83
C GLY A 30 -10.62 -0.21 8.18
N PHE A 31 -10.98 0.84 8.94
CA PHE A 31 -10.03 1.85 9.43
C PHE A 31 -10.00 1.97 10.96
N GLU A 32 -10.72 1.11 11.67
CA GLU A 32 -10.81 1.10 13.12
C GLU A 32 -9.43 0.85 13.74
N ASP A 33 -8.67 -0.12 13.21
CA ASP A 33 -7.30 -0.39 13.67
C ASP A 33 -6.36 0.78 13.37
N TYR A 34 -6.47 1.40 12.20
CA TYR A 34 -5.68 2.59 11.86
C TYR A 34 -5.98 3.73 12.83
N GLN A 35 -7.26 3.95 13.17
CA GLN A 35 -7.71 4.98 14.09
C GLN A 35 -7.22 4.70 15.52
N ARG A 36 -7.35 3.45 15.99
CA ARG A 36 -6.86 3.00 17.30
C ARG A 36 -5.35 3.23 17.45
N ILE A 37 -4.55 2.74 16.50
CA ILE A 37 -3.08 2.94 16.52
C ILE A 37 -2.72 4.43 16.46
N TRP A 38 -3.45 5.22 15.68
CA TRP A 38 -3.22 6.66 15.60
C TRP A 38 -3.49 7.35 16.94
N GLU A 39 -4.54 6.97 17.66
CA GLU A 39 -4.89 7.49 18.99
C GLU A 39 -3.87 7.10 20.06
N GLU A 40 -3.32 5.88 20.02
CA GLU A 40 -2.27 5.42 20.95
C GLU A 40 -1.01 6.32 20.95
N THR A 41 -0.77 7.04 19.86
CA THR A 41 0.39 7.93 19.70
C THR A 41 0.05 9.42 19.87
N GLU A 42 -1.11 9.73 20.47
CA GLU A 42 -1.51 11.11 20.76
C GLU A 42 -0.46 11.83 21.63
N GLY A 43 -0.18 13.09 21.30
CA GLY A 43 0.88 13.89 21.93
C GLY A 43 2.27 13.74 21.29
N ALA A 44 2.53 12.70 20.49
CA ALA A 44 3.78 12.60 19.75
C ALA A 44 3.81 13.53 18.50
N HIS A 45 5.01 13.84 18.03
CA HIS A 45 5.18 14.62 16.79
C HIS A 45 4.49 13.92 15.59
N PRO A 46 3.77 14.62 14.70
CA PRO A 46 3.01 14.01 13.60
C PRO A 46 3.81 13.02 12.74
N LEU A 47 5.07 13.32 12.45
CA LEU A 47 5.97 12.41 11.73
C LEU A 47 6.13 11.06 12.46
N ASN A 48 6.32 11.06 13.77
CA ASN A 48 6.47 9.83 14.55
C ASN A 48 5.18 9.02 14.57
N ARG A 49 4.03 9.70 14.71
CA ARG A 49 2.71 9.05 14.66
C ARG A 49 2.50 8.35 13.31
N LEU A 50 2.83 9.02 12.20
CA LEU A 50 2.73 8.45 10.86
C LEU A 50 3.68 7.26 10.67
N LEU A 51 4.93 7.36 11.16
CA LEU A 51 5.90 6.27 11.05
C LEU A 51 5.50 5.06 11.89
N ASP A 52 5.02 5.25 13.14
CA ASP A 52 4.53 4.17 13.99
C ASP A 52 3.32 3.45 13.36
N LEU A 53 2.35 4.22 12.85
CA LEU A 53 1.22 3.66 12.12
C LEU A 53 1.68 2.84 10.90
N ASN A 54 2.62 3.34 10.11
CA ASN A 54 3.17 2.61 8.95
C ASN A 54 3.94 1.35 9.37
N LEU A 55 4.67 1.40 10.49
CA LEU A 55 5.34 0.21 11.04
C LEU A 55 4.33 -0.86 11.41
N ARG A 56 3.19 -0.50 12.02
CA ARG A 56 2.20 -1.46 12.52
C ARG A 56 1.15 -1.92 11.51
N THR A 57 1.07 -1.25 10.37
CA THR A 57 0.14 -1.58 9.29
C THR A 57 0.90 -1.93 8.03
N TYR A 58 1.23 -0.95 7.19
CA TYR A 58 1.86 -1.14 5.88
C TYR A 58 3.11 -2.04 5.88
N LEU A 59 3.99 -1.91 6.88
CA LEU A 59 5.17 -2.76 6.97
C LEU A 59 4.82 -4.21 7.35
N LEU A 60 3.99 -4.40 8.38
CA LEU A 60 3.60 -5.72 8.90
C LEU A 60 2.63 -6.46 7.99
N ASP A 61 1.66 -5.76 7.41
CA ASP A 61 0.56 -6.37 6.66
C ASP A 61 0.84 -6.48 5.16
N ASP A 62 1.78 -5.67 4.63
CA ASP A 62 2.06 -5.63 3.19
C ASP A 62 3.51 -6.01 2.86
N LEU A 63 4.49 -5.24 3.32
CA LEU A 63 5.86 -5.36 2.82
C LEU A 63 6.58 -6.62 3.32
N LEU A 64 6.54 -6.89 4.64
CA LEU A 64 7.27 -8.01 5.22
C LEU A 64 6.72 -9.37 4.79
N PRO A 65 5.40 -9.64 4.79
CA PRO A 65 4.86 -10.92 4.36
C PRO A 65 5.15 -11.18 2.87
N LYS A 66 5.13 -10.15 2.03
CA LYS A 66 5.46 -10.29 0.61
C LYS A 66 6.91 -10.71 0.40
N ALA A 67 7.85 -10.00 1.03
CA ALA A 67 9.27 -10.30 0.89
C ALA A 67 9.60 -11.70 1.42
N ASP A 68 9.09 -12.03 2.61
CA ASP A 68 9.32 -13.32 3.26
C ASP A 68 8.75 -14.49 2.45
N ARG A 69 7.45 -14.46 2.11
CA ARG A 69 6.79 -15.54 1.38
C ARG A 69 7.42 -15.79 0.01
N MET A 70 7.76 -14.73 -0.72
CA MET A 70 8.38 -14.87 -2.04
C MET A 70 9.81 -15.40 -1.95
N ALA A 71 10.60 -14.97 -0.95
CA ALA A 71 11.95 -15.48 -0.78
C ALA A 71 11.95 -16.95 -0.32
N MET A 72 11.13 -17.29 0.67
CA MET A 72 11.02 -18.64 1.21
C MET A 72 10.46 -19.64 0.20
N ALA A 73 9.61 -19.20 -0.73
CA ALA A 73 9.17 -20.03 -1.87
C ALA A 73 10.35 -20.51 -2.75
N HIS A 74 11.51 -19.85 -2.66
CA HIS A 74 12.74 -20.21 -3.35
C HIS A 74 13.87 -20.62 -2.39
N GLY A 75 13.56 -20.88 -1.11
CA GLY A 75 14.55 -21.29 -0.10
C GLY A 75 15.57 -20.19 0.24
N LEU A 76 15.22 -18.91 0.03
CA LEU A 76 16.08 -17.77 0.32
C LEU A 76 15.65 -17.08 1.62
N GLU A 77 16.63 -16.73 2.46
CA GLU A 77 16.40 -15.90 3.64
C GLU A 77 16.70 -14.43 3.32
N VAL A 78 15.68 -13.57 3.41
CA VAL A 78 15.84 -12.11 3.24
C VAL A 78 16.03 -11.44 4.59
N ARG A 79 17.06 -10.59 4.70
CA ARG A 79 17.31 -9.75 5.88
C ARG A 79 16.94 -8.30 5.57
N SER A 80 16.42 -7.59 6.57
CA SER A 80 16.07 -6.16 6.49
C SER A 80 16.88 -5.33 7.50
N PRO A 81 18.14 -4.97 7.21
CA PRO A 81 19.02 -4.29 8.18
C PRO A 81 18.47 -2.95 8.71
N PHE A 82 17.66 -2.26 7.91
CA PHE A 82 16.99 -1.02 8.35
C PHE A 82 15.91 -1.21 9.41
N LEU A 83 15.50 -2.46 9.66
CA LEU A 83 14.58 -2.85 10.73
C LEU A 83 15.29 -3.40 11.96
N ASP A 84 16.62 -3.27 12.03
CA ASP A 84 17.32 -3.46 13.30
C ASP A 84 16.69 -2.59 14.39
N ARG A 85 16.51 -3.18 15.58
CA ARG A 85 15.78 -2.55 16.68
C ARG A 85 16.48 -1.27 17.14
N GLU A 86 17.80 -1.30 17.29
CA GLU A 86 18.56 -0.15 17.79
C GLU A 86 18.52 1.00 16.78
N LEU A 87 18.62 0.68 15.49
CA LEU A 87 18.49 1.66 14.41
C LEU A 87 17.08 2.27 14.35
N ALA A 88 16.04 1.45 14.49
CA ALA A 88 14.66 1.94 14.53
C ALA A 88 14.42 2.84 15.75
N GLU A 89 14.82 2.41 16.95
CA GLU A 89 14.71 3.21 18.18
C GLU A 89 15.49 4.52 18.10
N LEU A 90 16.69 4.50 17.51
CA LEU A 90 17.45 5.72 17.22
C LEU A 90 16.65 6.65 16.30
N ALA A 91 16.10 6.13 15.20
CA ALA A 91 15.33 6.93 14.25
C ALA A 91 14.11 7.62 14.90
N PHE A 92 13.44 6.99 15.87
CA PHE A 92 12.32 7.61 16.60
C PHE A 92 12.76 8.68 17.61
N ARG A 93 13.96 8.55 18.19
CA ARG A 93 14.54 9.53 19.11
C ARG A 93 15.10 10.77 18.41
N LEU A 94 15.48 10.66 17.13
CA LEU A 94 16.01 11.79 16.38
C LEU A 94 14.96 12.90 16.18
N PRO A 95 15.37 14.18 16.27
CA PRO A 95 14.46 15.29 16.01
C PRO A 95 13.92 15.19 14.56
N PRO A 96 12.63 15.49 14.33
CA PRO A 96 12.03 15.41 12.99
C PRO A 96 12.81 16.16 11.90
N SER A 97 13.39 17.31 12.24
CA SER A 97 14.21 18.15 11.35
C SER A 97 15.50 17.47 10.85
N ALA A 98 16.04 16.50 11.60
CA ALA A 98 17.17 15.68 11.18
C ALA A 98 16.76 14.58 10.19
N ARG A 99 15.48 14.21 10.13
CA ARG A 99 14.96 13.15 9.24
C ARG A 99 14.33 13.72 7.98
N VAL A 100 13.55 14.78 8.12
CA VAL A 100 12.79 15.44 7.06
C VAL A 100 12.98 16.95 7.14
N ARG A 101 13.17 17.60 5.99
CA ARG A 101 13.13 19.07 5.86
C ARG A 101 12.10 19.43 4.82
N VAL A 102 11.15 20.27 5.21
CA VAL A 102 10.22 20.93 4.31
C VAL A 102 10.70 22.35 4.10
N GLY A 103 10.75 22.81 2.85
CA GLY A 103 11.15 24.19 2.55
C GLY A 103 10.72 24.63 1.15
N PRO A 104 11.13 25.83 0.70
CA PRO A 104 10.70 26.41 -0.57
C PRO A 104 11.05 25.57 -1.80
N ARG A 105 12.10 24.75 -1.70
CA ARG A 105 12.58 23.82 -2.73
C ARG A 105 11.98 22.42 -2.61
N GLY A 106 10.89 22.27 -1.87
CA GLY A 106 10.20 21.00 -1.64
C GLY A 106 10.68 20.25 -0.38
N MET A 107 10.42 18.94 -0.37
CA MET A 107 10.66 18.07 0.78
C MET A 107 11.91 17.21 0.57
N SER A 108 12.84 17.29 1.53
CA SER A 108 14.04 16.44 1.59
C SER A 108 13.82 15.34 2.63
N LEU A 109 13.65 14.11 2.16
CA LEU A 109 13.52 12.90 2.98
C LEU A 109 14.88 12.27 3.28
N LYS A 110 14.94 11.45 4.34
CA LYS A 110 16.12 10.63 4.71
C LYS A 110 17.39 11.45 4.95
N ARG A 111 17.26 12.67 5.51
CA ARG A 111 18.37 13.65 5.58
C ARG A 111 19.60 13.11 6.31
N ILE A 112 19.44 12.71 7.56
CA ILE A 112 20.53 12.16 8.36
C ILE A 112 21.14 10.91 7.71
N LEU A 113 20.32 10.04 7.12
CA LEU A 113 20.81 8.85 6.41
C LEU A 113 21.67 9.25 5.20
N LYS A 114 21.21 10.21 4.38
CA LYS A 114 21.99 10.71 3.23
C LYS A 114 23.33 11.30 3.67
N GLN A 115 23.36 12.01 4.79
CA GLN A 115 24.60 12.57 5.35
C GLN A 115 25.54 11.47 5.86
N ALA A 116 25.00 10.45 6.53
CA ALA A 116 25.78 9.38 7.14
C ALA A 116 26.44 8.41 6.13
N VAL A 117 25.98 8.38 4.87
CA VAL A 117 26.54 7.53 3.81
C VAL A 117 27.12 8.34 2.65
N ALA A 118 27.30 9.65 2.83
CA ALA A 118 27.65 10.55 1.73
C ALA A 118 29.02 10.23 1.12
N ASP A 119 29.94 9.74 1.95
CA ASP A 119 31.29 9.28 1.62
C ASP A 119 31.33 7.87 1.03
N LEU A 120 30.23 7.11 1.12
CA LEU A 120 30.14 5.72 0.64
C LEU A 120 29.53 5.60 -0.77
N LEU A 121 28.91 6.67 -1.27
CA LEU A 121 28.12 6.63 -2.51
C LEU A 121 28.68 7.58 -3.57
N PRO A 122 28.58 7.23 -4.86
CA PRO A 122 28.96 8.15 -5.93
C PRO A 122 28.16 9.46 -5.91
N ASP A 123 28.80 10.53 -6.39
CA ASP A 123 28.18 11.84 -6.52
C ASP A 123 26.86 11.78 -7.31
N GLY A 124 25.88 12.58 -6.89
CA GLY A 124 24.55 12.64 -7.51
C GLY A 124 23.59 11.51 -7.14
N LEU A 125 24.05 10.39 -6.55
CA LEU A 125 23.15 9.30 -6.13
C LEU A 125 22.24 9.74 -4.97
N LEU A 126 22.76 10.56 -4.06
CA LEU A 126 22.03 11.08 -2.90
C LEU A 126 20.89 12.02 -3.28
N ASP A 127 20.97 12.69 -4.43
CA ASP A 127 19.98 13.69 -4.88
C ASP A 127 18.84 13.07 -5.68
N ARG A 128 18.92 11.77 -6.00
CA ARG A 128 17.85 11.08 -6.71
C ARG A 128 16.53 11.14 -5.94
N PRO A 129 15.40 11.35 -6.64
CA PRO A 129 14.09 11.27 -6.04
C PRO A 129 13.83 9.86 -5.49
N LYS A 130 13.00 9.77 -4.44
CA LYS A 130 12.55 8.46 -3.93
C LYS A 130 11.74 7.77 -5.03
N GLN A 131 12.21 6.62 -5.45
CA GLN A 131 11.47 5.70 -6.32
C GLN A 131 10.85 4.61 -5.45
N GLY A 132 9.59 4.28 -5.72
CA GLY A 132 8.90 3.15 -5.10
C GLY A 132 9.17 1.84 -5.86
N PHE A 133 8.64 0.74 -5.35
CA PHE A 133 8.63 -0.57 -6.01
C PHE A 133 7.26 -0.86 -6.64
N GLY A 134 6.62 0.17 -7.20
CA GLY A 134 5.32 0.02 -7.83
C GLY A 134 5.41 -0.91 -9.04
N ILE A 135 4.47 -1.84 -9.15
CA ILE A 135 4.30 -2.71 -10.31
C ILE A 135 3.28 -2.09 -11.29
N PRO A 136 3.46 -2.25 -12.60
CA PRO A 136 2.62 -1.60 -13.61
C PRO A 136 1.29 -2.35 -13.82
N LEU A 137 0.48 -2.44 -12.76
CA LEU A 137 -0.80 -3.14 -12.76
C LEU A 137 -1.73 -2.62 -13.85
N ASP A 138 -1.69 -1.32 -14.12
CA ASP A 138 -2.53 -0.67 -15.12
C ASP A 138 -2.23 -1.16 -16.54
N ARG A 139 -0.94 -1.33 -16.87
CA ARG A 139 -0.50 -1.88 -18.14
C ARG A 139 -0.79 -3.38 -18.19
N TRP A 140 -0.42 -4.11 -17.15
CA TRP A 140 -0.57 -5.56 -17.11
C TRP A 140 -2.02 -5.99 -17.24
N PHE A 141 -2.95 -5.39 -16.48
CA PHE A 141 -4.38 -5.75 -16.55
C PHE A 141 -5.10 -5.25 -17.80
N ARG A 142 -4.50 -4.37 -18.59
CA ARG A 142 -4.99 -4.01 -19.94
C ARG A 142 -4.39 -4.89 -21.04
N THR A 143 -3.31 -5.61 -20.76
CA THR A 143 -2.55 -6.34 -21.78
C THR A 143 -2.26 -7.77 -21.32
N GLU A 144 -1.05 -8.05 -20.83
CA GLU A 144 -0.59 -9.43 -20.64
C GLU A 144 -1.40 -10.23 -19.61
N LEU A 145 -2.01 -9.55 -18.64
CA LEU A 145 -2.84 -10.13 -17.58
C LEU A 145 -4.34 -9.76 -17.72
N ALA A 146 -4.77 -9.20 -18.85
CA ALA A 146 -6.20 -8.97 -19.09
C ALA A 146 -7.04 -10.27 -19.01
N PRO A 147 -6.60 -11.42 -19.57
CA PRO A 147 -7.34 -12.68 -19.44
C PRO A 147 -7.49 -13.16 -17.99
N LEU A 148 -6.54 -12.83 -17.10
CA LEU A 148 -6.63 -13.17 -15.68
C LEU A 148 -7.78 -12.40 -15.02
N VAL A 149 -7.90 -11.09 -15.27
CA VAL A 149 -8.98 -10.27 -14.73
C VAL A 149 -10.33 -10.78 -15.24
N GLU A 150 -10.45 -11.01 -16.55
CA GLU A 150 -11.69 -11.48 -17.17
C GLU A 150 -12.08 -12.88 -16.67
N GLY A 151 -11.14 -13.81 -16.63
CA GLY A 151 -11.39 -15.20 -16.22
C GLY A 151 -11.64 -15.37 -14.72
N MET A 152 -11.15 -14.47 -13.87
CA MET A 152 -11.34 -14.57 -12.41
C MET A 152 -12.50 -13.72 -11.91
N LEU A 153 -12.59 -12.46 -12.36
CA LEU A 153 -13.55 -11.49 -11.81
C LEU A 153 -14.82 -11.34 -12.64
N CYS A 154 -14.77 -11.65 -13.94
CA CYS A 154 -15.91 -11.50 -14.84
C CYS A 154 -16.55 -12.84 -15.22
N ALA A 155 -15.97 -13.97 -14.81
CA ALA A 155 -16.52 -15.29 -15.07
C ALA A 155 -17.85 -15.50 -14.34
N PRO A 156 -18.77 -16.33 -14.90
CA PRO A 156 -20.04 -16.65 -14.24
C PRO A 156 -19.89 -17.31 -12.86
N ASP A 157 -18.77 -17.97 -12.61
CA ASP A 157 -18.44 -18.66 -11.36
C ASP A 157 -17.59 -17.79 -10.40
N ALA A 158 -17.41 -16.50 -10.69
CA ALA A 158 -16.67 -15.58 -9.83
C ALA A 158 -17.33 -15.50 -8.45
N ARG A 159 -16.60 -15.90 -7.40
CA ARG A 159 -17.15 -15.97 -6.03
C ARG A 159 -17.39 -14.61 -5.43
N VAL A 160 -16.60 -13.60 -5.80
CA VAL A 160 -16.84 -12.21 -5.40
C VAL A 160 -18.26 -11.74 -5.75
N ALA A 161 -18.85 -12.23 -6.85
CA ALA A 161 -20.22 -11.85 -7.24
C ALA A 161 -21.31 -12.34 -6.27
N ALA A 162 -21.00 -13.28 -5.36
CA ALA A 162 -21.89 -13.69 -4.28
C ALA A 162 -21.86 -12.73 -3.07
N HIS A 163 -20.81 -11.91 -2.94
CA HIS A 163 -20.60 -11.02 -1.79
C HIS A 163 -20.69 -9.53 -2.13
N MET A 164 -20.66 -9.18 -3.42
CA MET A 164 -20.74 -7.80 -3.90
C MET A 164 -21.38 -7.75 -5.29
N SER A 165 -21.69 -6.55 -5.78
CA SER A 165 -22.28 -6.36 -7.11
C SER A 165 -21.34 -6.84 -8.21
N GLY A 166 -21.62 -8.02 -8.76
CA GLY A 166 -20.90 -8.56 -9.92
C GLY A 166 -21.03 -7.66 -11.16
N GLU A 167 -22.12 -6.88 -11.27
CA GLU A 167 -22.26 -5.86 -12.31
C GLU A 167 -21.23 -4.74 -12.13
N ALA A 168 -21.09 -4.21 -10.91
CA ALA A 168 -20.10 -3.17 -10.62
C ALA A 168 -18.66 -3.66 -10.82
N VAL A 169 -18.36 -4.92 -10.46
CA VAL A 169 -17.06 -5.54 -10.74
C VAL A 169 -16.78 -5.60 -12.24
N ARG A 170 -17.75 -6.06 -13.05
CA ARG A 170 -17.61 -6.13 -14.51
C ARG A 170 -17.47 -4.75 -15.15
N ALA A 171 -18.23 -3.75 -14.68
CA ALA A 171 -18.13 -2.37 -15.13
C ALA A 171 -16.73 -1.80 -14.84
N MET A 172 -16.22 -2.00 -13.62
CA MET A 172 -14.86 -1.60 -13.24
C MET A 172 -13.78 -2.26 -14.12
N ALA A 173 -13.92 -3.56 -14.40
CA ALA A 173 -13.00 -4.27 -15.29
C ALA A 173 -13.04 -3.72 -16.72
N ASP A 174 -14.23 -3.44 -17.27
CA ASP A 174 -14.40 -2.87 -18.61
C ASP A 174 -13.82 -1.45 -18.71
N GLU A 175 -14.15 -0.56 -17.76
CA GLU A 175 -13.61 0.79 -17.69
C GLU A 175 -12.08 0.79 -17.66
N HIS A 176 -11.49 -0.15 -16.93
CA HIS A 176 -10.05 -0.31 -16.88
C HIS A 176 -9.47 -0.75 -18.22
N ARG A 177 -10.03 -1.82 -18.78
CA ARG A 177 -9.60 -2.42 -20.05
C ARG A 177 -9.64 -1.41 -21.19
N ARG A 178 -10.71 -0.61 -21.29
CA ARG A 178 -10.89 0.41 -22.33
C ARG A 178 -10.12 1.71 -22.07
N GLY A 179 -9.40 1.81 -20.93
CA GLY A 179 -8.60 2.97 -20.57
C GLY A 179 -9.39 4.18 -20.07
N ALA A 180 -10.68 4.03 -19.75
CA ALA A 180 -11.50 5.12 -19.24
C ALA A 180 -11.16 5.52 -17.80
N ALA A 181 -10.70 4.55 -17.01
CA ALA A 181 -10.21 4.77 -15.67
C ALA A 181 -9.02 3.84 -15.35
N ASN A 182 -8.24 4.19 -14.33
CA ASN A 182 -7.19 3.31 -13.80
C ASN A 182 -7.65 2.63 -12.52
N HIS A 183 -8.16 1.40 -12.66
CA HIS A 183 -8.61 0.56 -11.56
C HIS A 183 -7.59 -0.52 -11.18
N GLY A 184 -6.32 -0.42 -11.61
CA GLY A 184 -5.35 -1.51 -11.47
C GLY A 184 -5.19 -2.03 -10.04
N HIS A 185 -5.06 -1.13 -9.05
CA HIS A 185 -4.98 -1.52 -7.65
C HIS A 185 -6.31 -2.06 -7.09
N ALA A 186 -7.46 -1.51 -7.52
CA ALA A 186 -8.78 -2.00 -7.11
C ALA A 186 -9.02 -3.43 -7.63
N LEU A 187 -8.71 -3.68 -8.91
CA LEU A 187 -8.79 -5.01 -9.52
C LEU A 187 -7.83 -6.01 -8.87
N TRP A 188 -6.62 -5.58 -8.47
CA TRP A 188 -5.71 -6.43 -7.71
C TRP A 188 -6.29 -6.84 -6.34
N THR A 189 -6.91 -5.89 -5.63
CA THR A 189 -7.61 -6.17 -4.36
C THR A 189 -8.73 -7.19 -4.57
N LEU A 190 -9.54 -7.02 -5.63
CA LEU A 190 -10.62 -7.95 -5.97
C LEU A 190 -10.09 -9.33 -6.39
N LEU A 191 -9.01 -9.40 -7.17
CA LEU A 191 -8.35 -10.67 -7.53
C LEU A 191 -7.81 -11.40 -6.31
N THR A 192 -7.25 -10.66 -5.36
CA THR A 192 -6.75 -11.23 -4.10
C THR A 192 -7.91 -11.83 -3.29
N LEU A 193 -9.02 -11.09 -3.19
CA LEU A 193 -10.24 -11.58 -2.52
C LEU A 193 -10.83 -12.80 -3.24
N GLU A 194 -10.97 -12.76 -4.57
CA GLU A 194 -11.47 -13.90 -5.37
C GLU A 194 -10.61 -15.15 -5.17
N THR A 195 -9.29 -14.98 -5.16
CA THR A 195 -8.34 -16.07 -4.91
C THR A 195 -8.53 -16.67 -3.52
N PHE A 196 -8.74 -15.83 -2.51
CA PHE A 196 -9.05 -16.27 -1.14
C PHE A 196 -10.36 -17.05 -1.07
N LEU A 197 -11.46 -16.49 -1.60
CA LEU A 197 -12.78 -17.13 -1.59
C LEU A 197 -12.75 -18.50 -2.28
N ARG A 198 -12.06 -18.61 -3.42
CA ARG A 198 -11.89 -19.89 -4.13
C ARG A 198 -11.10 -20.91 -3.32
N ARG A 199 -10.03 -20.50 -2.63
CA ARG A 199 -9.17 -21.39 -1.85
C ARG A 199 -9.83 -21.88 -0.57
N GLU A 200 -10.49 -20.98 0.16
CA GLU A 200 -11.12 -21.30 1.44
C GLU A 200 -12.53 -21.88 1.31
N GLY A 201 -13.06 -21.95 0.09
CA GLY A 201 -14.36 -22.57 -0.15
C GLY A 201 -15.56 -21.72 0.27
N TRP A 202 -15.39 -20.41 0.42
CA TRP A 202 -16.46 -19.46 0.75
C TRP A 202 -17.39 -19.16 -0.42
#